data_AF-A0A8S3CYI8-F1
#
_entry.id   AF-A0A8S3CYI8-F1
#
_cell.length_a   1.000
_cell.length_b   1.000
_cell.length_c   1.000
_cell.angle_alpha   90.00
_cell.angle_beta   90.00
_cell.angle_gamma   90.00
#
_symmetry.space_group_name_H-M   'P 1'
#
loop_
_entity.id
_entity.type
_entity.pdbx_description
1 polymer ?
#
loop_
_entity_poly.entity_id
_entity_poly.type
_entity_poly.pdbx_seq_one_letter_code
_entity_poly.pdbx_strand_id
1 'polypeptide(L)'
;MSKLIGYDHTYSTTYHPQSNGMIERFNATFVPQIAKLQDKENNNWDEFLSPVVFAYNTGTHSTTQYSPFQLLYGREPRLPTDGKLSSFTFRKPSDYYAQLKKSMTLIHGYARENIIQKQQQYKVQYDKLRPDPHYAINDRVLIRRHGLQNKLEPKFSITTQNIIRAQHPV
;
A
#
# COMPACT_ATOMS: atom_id res chain seq x y z
N MET A 1 -8.89 -3.30 23.85
CA MET A 1 -9.78 -3.03 22.70
C MET A 1 -9.63 -4.06 21.58
N SER A 2 -8.43 -4.46 21.16
CA SER A 2 -8.24 -5.44 20.06
C SER A 2 -8.94 -6.78 20.29
N LYS A 3 -8.79 -7.37 21.48
CA LYS A 3 -9.46 -8.62 21.89
C LYS A 3 -10.99 -8.54 21.92
N LEU A 4 -11.56 -7.34 22.03
CA LEU A 4 -13.01 -7.14 22.13
C LEU A 4 -13.68 -7.11 20.74
N ILE A 5 -12.95 -6.63 19.73
CA ILE A 5 -13.43 -6.44 18.36
C ILE A 5 -12.91 -7.57 17.43
N GLY A 6 -12.00 -8.43 17.93
CA GLY A 6 -11.53 -9.62 17.21
C GLY A 6 -10.49 -9.34 16.13
N TYR A 7 -9.72 -8.24 16.24
CA TYR A 7 -8.61 -7.98 15.33
C TYR A 7 -7.26 -8.21 16.02
N ASP A 8 -6.31 -8.76 15.28
CA ASP A 8 -4.93 -8.92 15.72
C ASP A 8 -4.10 -7.69 15.40
N HIS A 9 -3.25 -7.26 16.34
CA HIS A 9 -2.34 -6.14 16.11
C HIS A 9 -0.98 -6.65 15.65
N THR A 10 -0.59 -6.27 14.44
CA THR A 10 0.73 -6.58 13.88
C THR A 10 1.64 -5.35 14.03
N TYR A 11 2.84 -5.56 14.57
CA TYR A 11 3.85 -4.52 14.70
C TYR A 11 4.88 -4.65 13.58
N SER A 12 5.25 -3.53 12.97
CA SER A 12 6.43 -3.46 12.10
C SER A 12 7.70 -3.31 12.93
N THR A 13 8.84 -3.72 12.37
CA THR A 13 10.12 -3.48 13.01
C THR A 13 10.40 -1.97 13.07
N THR A 14 10.97 -1.54 14.20
CA THR A 14 11.31 -0.13 14.42
C THR A 14 12.19 0.41 13.31
N TYR A 15 11.86 1.61 12.81
CA TYR A 15 12.59 2.29 11.73
C TYR A 15 12.70 1.50 10.41
N HIS A 16 11.75 0.60 10.16
CA HIS A 16 11.62 -0.08 8.88
C HIS A 16 10.34 0.37 8.14
N PRO A 17 10.33 1.63 7.61
CA PRO A 17 9.16 2.20 6.92
C PRO A 17 8.69 1.32 5.74
N GLN A 18 9.63 0.58 5.15
CA GLN A 18 9.39 -0.40 4.10
C GLN A 18 8.34 -1.46 4.45
N SER A 19 8.19 -1.84 5.74
CA SER A 19 7.13 -2.76 6.18
C SER A 19 5.72 -2.18 6.02
N ASN A 20 5.56 -0.85 6.11
CA ASN A 20 4.29 -0.16 5.93
C ASN A 20 4.23 0.57 4.57
N GLY A 21 5.04 0.14 3.60
CA GLY A 21 5.27 0.85 2.35
C GLY A 21 4.02 1.11 1.51
N MET A 22 2.96 0.31 1.65
CA MET A 22 1.68 0.56 0.96
C MET A 22 0.99 1.84 1.47
N ILE A 23 0.91 2.01 2.80
CA ILE A 23 0.32 3.20 3.42
C ILE A 23 1.19 4.41 3.15
N GLU A 24 2.51 4.25 3.23
CA GLU A 24 3.44 5.34 2.93
C GLU A 24 3.34 5.80 1.47
N ARG A 25 3.21 4.86 0.53
CA ARG A 25 3.01 5.18 -0.90
C ARG A 25 1.66 5.86 -1.15
N PHE A 26 0.61 5.41 -0.46
CA PHE A 26 -0.68 6.10 -0.48
C PHE A 26 -0.53 7.54 0.01
N ASN A 27 0.06 7.75 1.18
CA ASN A 27 0.28 9.09 1.74
C ASN A 27 1.15 9.97 0.82
N ALA A 28 2.17 9.40 0.18
CA ALA A 28 3.02 10.09 -0.78
C ALA A 28 2.26 10.55 -2.05
N THR A 29 1.12 9.94 -2.36
CA THR A 29 0.24 10.35 -3.46
C THR A 29 -0.81 11.35 -2.97
N PHE A 30 -1.41 11.06 -1.82
CA PHE A 30 -2.55 11.76 -1.25
C PHE A 30 -2.18 13.16 -0.74
N VAL A 31 -1.09 13.29 0.03
CA VAL A 31 -0.68 14.56 0.63
C VAL A 31 -0.36 15.62 -0.42
N PRO A 32 0.42 15.33 -1.49
CA PRO A 32 0.67 16.32 -2.54
C PRO A 32 -0.57 16.71 -3.34
N GLN A 33 -1.57 15.83 -3.46
CA GLN A 33 -2.82 16.17 -4.15
C GLN A 33 -3.62 17.20 -3.36
N ILE A 34 -3.75 17.02 -2.04
CA ILE A 34 -4.38 17.99 -1.15
C ILE A 34 -3.59 19.30 -1.12
N ALA A 35 -2.26 19.21 -0.99
CA ALA A 35 -1.40 20.39 -0.94
C ALA A 35 -1.48 21.26 -2.21
N LYS A 36 -1.88 20.68 -3.36
CA LYS A 36 -2.12 21.42 -4.61
C LYS A 36 -3.49 22.10 -4.67
N LEU A 37 -4.48 21.58 -3.94
CA LEU A 37 -5.86 22.05 -3.96
C LEU A 37 -6.15 23.04 -2.83
N GLN A 38 -5.48 22.88 -1.68
CA GLN A 38 -5.66 23.77 -0.55
C GLN A 38 -5.24 25.20 -0.88
N ASP A 39 -6.01 26.16 -0.35
CA ASP A 39 -5.60 27.55 -0.33
C ASP A 39 -4.56 27.75 0.76
N LYS A 40 -3.43 28.38 0.41
CA LYS A 40 -2.31 28.60 1.33
C LYS A 40 -2.67 29.56 2.46
N GLU A 41 -3.65 30.44 2.25
CA GLU A 41 -4.04 31.45 3.23
C GLU A 41 -5.11 30.94 4.20
N ASN A 42 -6.00 30.05 3.73
CA ASN A 42 -7.17 29.60 4.48
C ASN A 42 -7.04 28.22 5.14
N ASN A 43 -5.99 27.44 4.82
CA ASN A 43 -5.70 26.11 5.39
C ASN A 43 -6.92 25.16 5.38
N ASN A 44 -7.70 25.18 4.30
CA ASN A 44 -8.95 24.44 4.11
C ASN A 44 -8.73 23.03 3.53
N TRP A 45 -7.67 22.35 3.95
CA TRP A 45 -7.27 21.05 3.42
C TRP A 45 -8.29 19.93 3.69
N ASP A 46 -9.06 20.08 4.76
CA ASP A 46 -10.09 19.14 5.21
C ASP A 46 -11.27 19.06 4.25
N GLU A 47 -11.62 20.19 3.60
CA GLU A 47 -12.65 20.24 2.55
C GLU A 47 -12.28 19.38 1.33
N PHE A 48 -10.97 19.25 1.05
CA PHE A 48 -10.44 18.49 -0.08
C PHE A 48 -10.21 17.01 0.21
N LEU A 49 -10.37 16.55 1.46
CA LEU A 49 -10.21 15.13 1.79
C LEU A 49 -11.17 14.25 0.99
N SER A 50 -12.47 14.55 1.03
CA SER A 50 -13.49 13.72 0.37
C SER A 50 -13.33 13.67 -1.16
N PRO A 51 -13.14 14.81 -1.86
CA PRO A 51 -12.87 14.80 -3.30
C PRO A 51 -11.62 14.02 -3.70
N VAL A 52 -10.51 14.17 -2.96
CA VAL A 52 -9.25 13.49 -3.28
C VAL A 52 -9.35 11.98 -3.03
N VAL A 53 -9.99 11.57 -1.93
CA VAL A 53 -10.27 10.14 -1.66
C VAL A 53 -11.15 9.55 -2.75
N PHE A 54 -12.18 10.28 -3.19
CA PHE A 54 -13.03 9.84 -4.30
C PHE A 54 -12.21 9.64 -5.58
N ALA A 55 -11.43 10.65 -5.99
CA ALA A 55 -10.58 10.57 -7.18
C ALA A 55 -9.58 9.41 -7.11
N TYR A 56 -8.99 9.17 -5.93
CA TYR A 56 -8.11 8.02 -5.71
C TYR A 56 -8.84 6.69 -5.85
N ASN A 57 -10.04 6.57 -5.26
CA ASN A 57 -10.82 5.34 -5.27
C ASN A 57 -11.39 5.01 -6.66
N THR A 58 -11.67 6.01 -7.50
CA THR A 58 -12.18 5.82 -8.86
C THR A 58 -11.06 5.78 -9.91
N GLY A 59 -9.86 6.25 -9.59
CA GLY A 59 -8.71 6.23 -10.48
C GLY A 59 -8.05 4.85 -10.59
N THR A 60 -7.62 4.48 -11.79
CA THR A 60 -6.91 3.22 -12.03
C THR A 60 -5.51 3.24 -11.40
N HIS A 61 -5.19 2.22 -10.59
CA HIS A 61 -3.87 2.10 -9.98
C HIS A 61 -2.89 1.33 -10.88
N SER A 62 -1.66 1.83 -11.05
CA SER A 62 -0.68 1.29 -12.00
C SER A 62 -0.21 -0.14 -11.71
N THR A 63 -0.28 -0.57 -10.45
CA THR A 63 0.08 -1.94 -10.05
C THR A 63 -1.03 -2.94 -10.35
N THR A 64 -2.27 -2.61 -10.01
CA THR A 64 -3.40 -3.54 -10.15
C THR A 64 -4.04 -3.46 -11.53
N GLN A 65 -3.88 -2.35 -12.24
CA GLN A 65 -4.59 -1.98 -13.47
C GLN A 65 -6.11 -1.81 -13.28
N TYR A 66 -6.56 -1.71 -12.03
CA TYR A 66 -7.95 -1.48 -11.64
C TYR A 66 -8.02 -0.39 -10.57
N SER A 67 -9.14 0.32 -10.51
CA SER A 67 -9.42 1.25 -9.41
C SER A 67 -9.73 0.50 -8.11
N PRO A 68 -9.43 1.08 -6.94
CA PRO A 68 -9.87 0.52 -5.65
C PRO A 68 -11.38 0.26 -5.59
N PHE A 69 -12.19 1.11 -6.22
CA PHE A 69 -13.64 0.93 -6.33
C PHE A 69 -13.99 -0.34 -7.11
N GLN A 70 -13.36 -0.59 -8.26
CA GLN A 70 -13.58 -1.82 -9.03
C GLN A 70 -13.16 -3.06 -8.25
N LEU A 71 -12.05 -2.99 -7.49
CA LEU A 71 -11.58 -4.10 -6.67
C LEU A 71 -12.53 -4.41 -5.50
N LEU A 72 -13.21 -3.40 -4.97
CA LEU A 72 -14.15 -3.56 -3.86
C LEU A 72 -15.55 -3.98 -4.32
N TYR A 73 -16.04 -3.41 -5.41
CA TYR A 73 -17.43 -3.56 -5.86
C TYR A 73 -17.60 -4.42 -7.11
N GLY A 74 -16.53 -4.85 -7.77
CA GLY A 74 -16.58 -5.70 -8.96
C GLY A 74 -17.13 -5.01 -10.22
N ARG A 75 -17.26 -3.68 -10.20
CA ARG A 75 -17.81 -2.85 -11.30
C ARG A 75 -17.15 -1.48 -11.33
N GLU A 76 -17.27 -0.80 -12.47
CA GLU A 76 -16.81 0.58 -12.60
C GLU A 76 -17.66 1.56 -11.77
N PRO A 77 -17.04 2.58 -11.17
CA PRO A 77 -17.76 3.68 -10.55
C PRO A 77 -18.58 4.40 -11.63
N ARG A 78 -19.76 4.88 -11.28
CA ARG A 78 -20.53 5.79 -12.15
C ARG A 78 -20.18 7.21 -11.75
N LEU A 79 -19.46 7.90 -12.61
CA LEU A 79 -19.07 9.29 -12.42
C LEU A 79 -20.15 10.23 -12.97
N PRO A 80 -20.31 11.44 -12.42
CA PRO A 80 -21.21 12.44 -13.00
C PRO A 80 -20.84 12.84 -14.44
N THR A 81 -19.57 12.69 -14.80
CA THR A 81 -19.04 12.92 -16.16
C THR A 81 -19.38 11.79 -17.13
N ASP A 82 -19.71 10.61 -16.61
CA ASP A 82 -20.12 9.50 -17.45
C ASP A 82 -21.51 9.86 -17.99
N GLY A 83 -21.65 9.94 -19.32
CA GLY A 83 -22.92 10.21 -19.97
C GLY A 83 -23.94 9.08 -19.72
N LYS A 84 -24.93 8.94 -20.62
CA LYS A 84 -25.81 7.76 -20.58
C LYS A 84 -24.99 6.50 -20.87
N LEU A 85 -24.47 5.86 -19.83
CA LEU A 85 -23.92 4.51 -19.92
C LEU A 85 -25.00 3.60 -20.50
N SER A 86 -24.60 2.65 -21.35
CA SER A 86 -25.45 1.54 -21.74
C SER A 86 -25.93 0.85 -20.46
N SER A 87 -27.18 1.09 -20.11
CA SER A 87 -27.79 0.42 -18.97
C SER A 87 -27.89 -1.05 -19.36
N PHE A 88 -27.06 -1.90 -18.76
CA PHE A 88 -27.25 -3.35 -18.87
C PHE A 88 -28.65 -3.65 -18.34
N THR A 89 -29.58 -3.99 -19.23
CA THR A 89 -30.94 -4.36 -18.87
C THR A 89 -30.92 -5.81 -18.42
N PHE A 90 -30.82 -6.00 -17.10
CA PHE A 90 -30.97 -7.32 -16.51
C PHE A 90 -32.45 -7.69 -16.47
N ARG A 91 -32.80 -8.87 -17.00
CA ARG A 91 -34.18 -9.38 -16.93
C ARG A 91 -34.56 -9.75 -15.49
N LYS A 92 -33.60 -10.21 -14.69
CA LYS A 92 -33.80 -10.57 -13.28
C LYS A 92 -32.62 -10.09 -12.41
N PRO A 93 -32.86 -9.73 -11.13
CA PRO A 93 -31.79 -9.39 -10.19
C PRO A 93 -30.74 -10.51 -9.98
N SER A 94 -31.14 -11.77 -10.12
CA SER A 94 -30.24 -12.93 -10.06
C SER A 94 -29.15 -12.88 -11.13
N ASP A 95 -29.48 -12.40 -12.32
CA ASP A 95 -28.58 -12.36 -13.47
C ASP A 95 -27.50 -11.28 -13.25
N TYR A 96 -27.90 -10.15 -12.65
CA TYR A 96 -26.97 -9.11 -12.21
C TYR A 96 -25.99 -9.64 -11.17
N TYR A 97 -26.49 -10.32 -10.13
CA TYR A 97 -25.64 -10.87 -9.08
C TYR A 97 -24.65 -11.91 -9.62
N ALA A 98 -25.11 -12.80 -10.50
CA ALA A 98 -24.27 -13.80 -11.15
C ALA A 98 -23.16 -13.15 -11.98
N GLN A 99 -23.49 -12.09 -12.75
CA GLN A 99 -22.49 -11.35 -13.52
C GLN A 99 -21.50 -10.62 -12.60
N LEU A 100 -21.98 -9.96 -11.55
CA LEU A 100 -21.14 -9.22 -10.60
C LEU A 100 -20.16 -10.14 -9.88
N LYS A 101 -20.62 -11.33 -9.47
CA LYS A 101 -19.74 -12.34 -8.87
C LYS A 101 -18.68 -12.80 -9.86
N LYS A 102 -19.06 -13.02 -11.13
CA LYS A 102 -18.11 -13.40 -12.19
C LYS A 102 -17.08 -12.30 -12.45
N SER A 103 -17.50 -11.04 -12.55
CA SER A 103 -16.59 -9.91 -12.76
C SER A 103 -15.64 -9.73 -11.59
N MET A 104 -16.13 -9.83 -10.36
CA MET A 104 -15.30 -9.74 -9.15
C MET A 104 -14.19 -10.80 -9.14
N THR A 105 -14.54 -12.07 -9.40
CA THR A 105 -13.55 -13.15 -9.47
C THR A 105 -12.49 -12.90 -10.54
N LEU A 106 -12.89 -12.42 -11.72
CA LEU A 106 -11.96 -12.11 -12.81
C LEU A 106 -11.04 -10.94 -12.45
N ILE A 107 -11.62 -9.82 -12.00
CA ILE A 107 -10.86 -8.63 -11.60
C ILE A 107 -9.85 -8.98 -10.51
N HIS A 108 -10.25 -9.76 -9.50
CA HIS A 108 -9.35 -10.19 -8.43
C HIS A 108 -8.23 -11.11 -8.95
N GLY A 109 -8.56 -12.04 -9.85
CA GLY A 109 -7.57 -12.90 -10.50
C GLY A 109 -6.50 -12.10 -11.23
N TYR A 110 -6.91 -11.22 -12.14
CA TYR A 110 -6.00 -10.37 -12.90
C TYR A 110 -5.22 -9.39 -12.01
N ALA A 111 -5.88 -8.77 -11.04
CA ALA A 111 -5.21 -7.86 -10.11
C ALA A 111 -4.12 -8.59 -9.31
N ARG A 112 -4.36 -9.83 -8.88
CA ARG A 112 -3.38 -10.64 -8.17
C ARG A 112 -2.18 -10.97 -9.05
N GLU A 113 -2.41 -11.38 -10.29
CA GLU A 113 -1.32 -11.63 -11.26
C GLU A 113 -0.48 -10.38 -11.50
N ASN A 114 -1.13 -9.24 -11.73
CA ASN A 114 -0.45 -7.96 -11.94
C ASN A 114 0.38 -7.54 -10.71
N ILE A 115 -0.15 -7.72 -9.50
CA ILE A 115 0.57 -7.46 -8.25
C ILE A 115 1.82 -8.33 -8.15
N ILE A 116 1.70 -9.64 -8.39
CA ILE A 116 2.83 -10.57 -8.32
C ILE A 116 3.92 -10.18 -9.33
N GLN A 117 3.54 -9.91 -10.58
CA GLN A 117 4.48 -9.50 -11.62
C GLN A 117 5.19 -8.19 -11.25
N LYS A 118 4.46 -7.19 -10.74
CA LYS A 118 5.04 -5.91 -10.32
C LYS A 118 5.95 -6.07 -9.11
N GLN A 119 5.59 -6.90 -8.14
CA GLN A 119 6.44 -7.21 -6.99
C GLN A 119 7.76 -7.86 -7.42
N GLN A 120 7.72 -8.81 -8.36
CA GLN A 120 8.93 -9.42 -8.92
C GLN A 120 9.82 -8.38 -9.63
N GLN A 121 9.22 -7.51 -10.45
CA GLN A 121 9.96 -6.42 -11.11
C GLN A 121 10.62 -5.48 -10.09
N TYR A 122 9.90 -5.09 -9.03
CA TYR A 122 10.45 -4.23 -7.99
C TYR A 122 11.54 -4.92 -7.18
N LYS A 123 11.42 -6.23 -6.91
CA LYS A 123 12.45 -7.01 -6.23
C LYS A 123 13.75 -7.03 -7.04
N VAL A 124 13.69 -7.39 -8.32
CA VAL A 124 14.87 -7.41 -9.20
C VAL A 124 15.55 -6.04 -9.26
N GLN A 125 14.78 -4.95 -9.34
CA GLN A 125 15.34 -3.59 -9.33
C GLN A 125 15.97 -3.22 -7.98
N TYR A 126 15.35 -3.63 -6.88
CA TYR A 126 15.82 -3.36 -5.53
C TYR A 126 17.12 -4.12 -5.21
N ASP A 127 17.22 -5.37 -5.64
CA ASP A 127 18.36 -6.25 -5.36
C ASP A 127 19.59 -5.92 -6.22
N LYS A 128 19.41 -5.28 -7.38
CA LYS A 128 20.48 -5.00 -8.36
C LYS A 128 21.72 -4.31 -7.78
N LEU A 129 21.56 -3.47 -6.77
CA LEU A 129 22.64 -2.67 -6.17
C LEU A 129 22.91 -3.03 -4.70
N ARG A 130 22.31 -4.12 -4.20
CA ARG A 130 22.41 -4.50 -2.79
C ARG A 130 23.14 -5.83 -2.67
N PRO A 131 24.31 -5.87 -2.01
CA PRO A 131 24.85 -7.14 -1.58
C PRO A 131 23.84 -7.77 -0.60
N ASP A 132 23.61 -9.08 -0.72
CA ASP A 132 22.79 -9.84 0.21
C ASP A 132 23.68 -10.38 1.34
N PRO A 133 23.72 -9.72 2.52
CA PRO A 133 24.47 -10.24 3.64
C PRO A 133 23.73 -11.46 4.23
N HIS A 134 24.32 -12.63 4.03
CA HIS A 134 23.87 -13.83 4.72
C HIS A 134 24.36 -13.79 6.17
N TYR A 135 23.41 -13.76 7.10
CA TYR A 135 23.63 -13.76 8.54
C TYR A 135 23.28 -15.12 9.16
N ALA A 136 24.25 -15.74 9.84
CA ALA A 136 24.04 -16.97 10.59
C ALA A 136 23.67 -16.69 12.06
N ILE A 137 23.06 -17.67 12.71
CA ILE A 137 22.87 -17.66 14.16
C ILE A 137 24.26 -17.58 14.82
N ASN A 138 24.39 -16.74 15.85
CA ASN A 138 25.61 -16.37 16.55
C ASN A 138 26.55 -15.39 15.82
N ASP A 139 26.19 -14.90 14.63
CA ASP A 139 26.94 -13.81 14.02
C ASP A 139 26.85 -12.55 14.87
N ARG A 140 27.99 -11.86 14.92
CA ARG A 140 28.20 -10.62 15.68
C ARG A 140 27.80 -9.42 14.83
N VAL A 141 26.75 -8.73 15.23
CA VAL A 141 26.21 -7.55 14.51
C VAL A 141 26.15 -6.33 15.40
N LEU A 142 26.27 -5.15 14.78
CA LEU A 142 26.04 -3.86 15.43
C LEU A 142 24.69 -3.30 14.99
N ILE A 143 23.91 -2.79 15.94
CA ILE A 143 22.60 -2.20 15.64
C ILE A 143 22.77 -0.73 15.32
N ARG A 144 22.20 -0.28 14.21
CA ARG A 144 22.16 1.15 13.87
C ARG A 144 21.27 1.90 14.86
N ARG A 145 21.79 2.98 15.42
CA ARG A 145 21.04 3.88 16.29
C ARG A 145 20.28 4.90 15.46
N HIS A 146 19.02 5.10 15.82
CA HIS A 146 18.12 6.08 15.20
C HIS A 146 17.78 7.17 16.23
N GLY A 147 17.56 8.42 15.78
CA GLY A 147 17.24 9.55 16.67
C GLY A 147 18.45 10.16 17.39
N LEU A 148 19.65 10.12 16.78
CA LEU A 148 20.84 10.78 17.32
C LEU A 148 20.61 12.29 17.41
N GLN A 149 20.90 12.90 18.56
CA GLN A 149 20.72 14.34 18.76
C GLN A 149 21.93 15.12 18.24
N ASN A 150 23.12 14.52 18.26
CA ASN A 150 24.36 15.18 17.87
C ASN A 150 25.02 14.51 16.65
N LYS A 151 25.60 15.33 15.77
CA LYS A 151 26.26 14.91 14.53
C LYS A 151 27.44 13.92 14.75
N LEU A 152 28.08 13.98 15.92
CA LEU A 152 29.27 13.20 16.26
C LEU A 152 28.96 11.91 17.06
N GLU A 153 27.70 11.65 17.38
CA GLU A 153 27.34 10.42 18.09
C GLU A 153 27.57 9.18 17.20
N PRO A 154 28.07 8.06 17.77
CA PRO A 154 28.35 6.88 16.97
C PRO A 154 27.05 6.30 16.38
N LYS A 155 27.02 6.11 15.06
CA LYS A 155 25.83 5.65 14.34
C LYS A 155 25.39 4.22 14.68
N PHE A 156 26.26 3.43 15.31
CA PHE A 156 26.01 2.05 15.68
C PHE A 156 26.11 1.87 17.19
N SER A 157 25.56 0.76 17.69
CA SER A 157 25.71 0.34 19.09
C SER A 157 27.19 0.18 19.44
N ILE A 158 27.55 0.54 20.66
CA ILE A 158 28.92 0.40 21.16
C ILE A 158 29.22 -1.08 21.44
N THR A 159 28.19 -1.84 21.84
CA THR A 159 28.27 -3.28 22.11
C THR A 159 27.74 -4.07 20.92
N THR A 160 28.43 -5.16 20.63
CA THR A 160 28.04 -6.16 19.64
C THR A 160 26.92 -7.05 20.17
N GLN A 161 25.95 -7.37 19.33
CA GLN A 161 24.87 -8.30 19.64
C GLN A 161 25.01 -9.57 18.80
N ASN A 162 24.60 -10.71 19.35
CA ASN A 162 24.60 -11.98 18.65
C ASN A 162 23.21 -12.23 18.05
N ILE A 163 23.18 -12.75 16.82
CA ILE A 163 21.93 -13.16 16.18
C ILE A 163 21.40 -14.43 16.84
N ILE A 164 20.26 -14.33 17.52
CA ILE A 164 19.59 -15.47 18.16
C ILE A 164 18.64 -16.22 17.20
N ARG A 165 18.25 -15.58 16.10
CA ARG A 165 17.38 -16.14 15.06
C ARG A 165 17.61 -15.40 13.75
N ALA A 166 17.90 -16.15 12.69
CA ALA A 166 17.98 -15.64 11.32
C ALA A 166 16.74 -16.06 10.55
N GLN A 167 16.04 -15.09 9.94
CA GLN A 167 15.06 -15.33 8.89
C GLN A 167 15.53 -14.52 7.69
N HIS A 168 16.07 -15.19 6.68
CA HIS A 168 16.39 -14.53 5.43
C HIS A 168 15.08 -14.18 4.71
N PRO A 169 14.89 -12.92 4.28
CA PRO A 169 13.77 -12.58 3.41
C PRO A 169 13.92 -13.38 2.12
N VAL A 170 12.90 -14.20 1.80
CA VAL A 170 12.86 -14.99 0.56
C VAL A 170 12.73 -14.10 -0.66
#